data_AF-A0A0P0RLZ1-F1
#
_entry.id   AF-A0A0P0RLZ1-F1
#
_cell.length_a   1.000
_cell.length_b   1.000
_cell.length_c   1.000
_cell.angle_alpha   90.00
_cell.angle_beta   90.00
_cell.angle_gamma   90.00
#
_symmetry.space_group_name_H-M   'P 1'
#
loop_
_entity.id
_entity.type
_entity.pdbx_description
1 polymer ?
#
loop_
_entity_poly.entity_id
_entity_poly.type
_entity_poly.pdbx_seq_one_letter_code
_entity_poly.pdbx_strand_id
1 'polypeptide(L)'
;MEHIVFLTGRLAEKSVVQVLEGMTNAPFTWEVREIGLQVAALMTADMIRRRVPLPLRADRMIVPGRCRGDLLALSEHFGLPVERGPEEAKDLPLHFGQAARKFDLSRYSTEIFAEIVDAPRLDLDGIAARARHYAEQGANVIDVGCLPDTPFPHLEDAVRMLKDGGYRVSVDSMVTDELLRGGRAGADYLMSLNVDTLWVADEVSSTPVVVAREPHDMASLHQAIDALVARGKPFLGDPVLDPIPFGFAASIARYVALRERYPDVAIMLGVGNLTELTEADTSGINAVLLGIAAELRVSAVLTTSVSLHARRAVREADVARRVMHAAYEAQVLPKGIDSDLSALHARRPFPYDAEEIAAFAAQVRDPNFRVQVTTDGIHVYNRDVHVVEGDPFDLFPHLKLQDDGGHAFYMGVQTARAEIAWRLGKRFDQDQALDWGCQVERAVEDLQVWCATGTTKLKGSK
;
A
#
# COMPACT_ATOMS: atom_id res chain seq x y z
N MET A 1 -19.33 -36.27 -5.42
CA MET A 1 -18.75 -34.90 -5.40
C MET A 1 -17.53 -35.02 -4.50
N GLU A 2 -16.36 -34.63 -4.99
CA GLU A 2 -15.10 -34.75 -4.23
C GLU A 2 -15.23 -34.01 -2.89
N HIS A 3 -14.70 -34.57 -1.79
CA HIS A 3 -14.61 -33.92 -0.48
C HIS A 3 -13.15 -33.59 -0.17
N ILE A 4 -12.84 -32.31 0.01
CA ILE A 4 -11.48 -31.80 0.21
C ILE A 4 -11.31 -31.22 1.61
N VAL A 5 -10.24 -31.63 2.29
CA VAL A 5 -9.85 -31.08 3.60
C VAL A 5 -8.75 -30.03 3.43
N PHE A 6 -9.03 -28.79 3.83
CA PHE A 6 -8.06 -27.70 3.82
C PHE A 6 -7.42 -27.54 5.20
N LEU A 7 -6.11 -27.75 5.31
CA LEU A 7 -5.37 -27.49 6.54
C LEU A 7 -4.91 -26.03 6.59
N THR A 8 -5.06 -25.40 7.74
CA THR A 8 -4.66 -23.99 7.94
C THR A 8 -4.20 -23.70 9.37
N GLY A 9 -3.75 -22.47 9.60
CA GLY A 9 -3.49 -21.92 10.93
C GLY A 9 -4.57 -20.91 11.32
N ARG A 10 -4.64 -20.57 12.62
CA ARG A 10 -5.68 -19.75 13.24
C ARG A 10 -5.92 -18.40 12.54
N LEU A 11 -4.85 -17.71 12.11
CA LEU A 11 -5.00 -16.41 11.44
C LEU A 11 -5.63 -16.52 10.04
N ALA A 12 -5.47 -17.66 9.37
CA ALA A 12 -5.94 -17.86 8.00
C ALA A 12 -7.25 -18.65 7.93
N GLU A 13 -7.76 -19.19 9.03
CA GLU A 13 -8.98 -20.01 9.08
C GLU A 13 -10.19 -19.29 8.49
N LYS A 14 -10.52 -18.10 9.02
CA LYS A 14 -11.64 -17.29 8.51
C LYS A 14 -11.47 -16.96 7.03
N SER A 15 -10.26 -16.59 6.62
CA SER A 15 -9.96 -16.24 5.23
C SER A 15 -10.16 -17.43 4.29
N VAL A 16 -9.72 -18.64 4.66
CA VAL A 16 -9.94 -19.85 3.87
C VAL A 16 -11.43 -20.17 3.78
N VAL A 17 -12.17 -20.13 4.89
CA VAL A 17 -13.63 -20.35 4.91
C VAL A 17 -14.35 -19.36 3.99
N GLN A 18 -14.10 -18.07 4.13
CA GLN A 18 -14.74 -17.04 3.30
C GLN A 18 -14.42 -17.17 1.81
N VAL A 19 -13.18 -17.58 1.47
CA VAL A 19 -12.81 -17.81 0.07
C VAL A 19 -13.56 -19.02 -0.49
N LEU A 20 -13.63 -20.12 0.25
CA LEU A 20 -14.34 -21.33 -0.17
C LEU A 20 -15.87 -21.14 -0.23
N GLU A 21 -16.46 -20.38 0.70
CA GLU A 21 -17.87 -19.96 0.65
C GLU A 21 -18.15 -19.03 -0.54
N GLY A 22 -17.20 -18.18 -0.91
CA GLY A 22 -17.29 -17.27 -2.05
C GLY A 22 -17.15 -17.95 -3.42
N MET A 23 -16.73 -19.22 -3.47
CA MET A 23 -16.62 -19.98 -4.72
C MET A 23 -18.02 -20.43 -5.17
N THR A 24 -18.64 -19.64 -6.06
CA THR A 24 -20.06 -19.79 -6.45
C THR A 24 -20.36 -21.10 -7.20
N ASN A 25 -19.34 -21.82 -7.68
CA ASN A 25 -19.44 -23.11 -8.39
C ASN A 25 -18.26 -24.04 -8.06
N ALA A 26 -17.96 -24.27 -6.77
CA ALA A 26 -16.96 -25.27 -6.41
C ALA A 26 -17.44 -26.69 -6.81
N PRO A 27 -16.70 -27.46 -7.65
CA PRO A 27 -17.10 -28.81 -8.04
C PRO A 27 -16.89 -29.86 -6.93
N PHE A 28 -16.60 -29.41 -5.71
CA PHE A 28 -16.26 -30.22 -4.55
C PHE A 28 -16.97 -29.68 -3.29
N THR A 29 -17.10 -30.55 -2.30
CA THR A 29 -17.44 -30.20 -0.92
C THR A 29 -16.16 -30.05 -0.11
N TRP A 30 -16.19 -29.31 0.99
CA TRP A 30 -14.98 -29.00 1.73
C TRP A 30 -15.20 -28.95 3.25
N GLU A 31 -14.11 -29.16 3.98
CA GLU A 31 -13.99 -28.78 5.40
C GLU A 31 -12.64 -28.09 5.64
N VAL A 32 -12.59 -27.17 6.59
CA VAL A 32 -11.37 -26.46 7.00
C VAL A 32 -10.96 -26.96 8.38
N ARG A 33 -9.68 -27.32 8.55
CA ARG A 33 -9.12 -27.76 9.85
C ARG A 33 -7.94 -26.88 10.27
N GLU A 34 -8.11 -26.18 11.38
CA GLU A 34 -7.02 -25.52 12.13
C GLU A 34 -6.25 -26.56 12.95
N ILE A 35 -4.91 -26.56 12.91
CA ILE A 35 -4.08 -27.60 13.55
C ILE A 35 -3.17 -27.08 14.68
N GLY A 36 -3.64 -26.06 15.41
CA GLY A 36 -2.98 -25.45 16.56
C GLY A 36 -1.75 -24.58 16.21
N LEU A 37 -1.78 -23.86 15.09
CA LEU A 37 -0.70 -22.95 14.65
C LEU A 37 -1.26 -21.55 14.39
N GLN A 38 -0.53 -20.50 14.78
CA GLN A 38 -0.94 -19.11 14.47
C GLN A 38 -0.86 -18.81 12.98
N VAL A 39 0.29 -19.12 12.34
CA VAL A 39 0.57 -18.81 10.93
C VAL A 39 0.68 -20.08 10.11
N ALA A 40 -0.14 -20.22 9.06
CA ALA A 40 -0.19 -21.40 8.19
C ALA A 40 1.12 -21.67 7.43
N ALA A 41 1.90 -20.63 7.11
CA ALA A 41 3.17 -20.75 6.38
C ALA A 41 4.28 -21.49 7.15
N LEU A 42 4.12 -21.67 8.47
CA LEU A 42 5.08 -22.41 9.30
C LEU A 42 4.78 -23.91 9.36
N MET A 43 3.72 -24.38 8.69
CA MET A 43 3.28 -25.77 8.71
C MET A 43 4.35 -26.71 8.09
N THR A 44 4.53 -27.88 8.69
CA THR A 44 5.40 -28.94 8.17
C THR A 44 4.70 -30.29 8.13
N ALA A 45 5.18 -31.19 7.27
CA ALA A 45 4.64 -32.53 7.14
C ALA A 45 4.62 -33.29 8.49
N ASP A 46 5.70 -33.22 9.27
CA ASP A 46 5.78 -33.87 10.58
C ASP A 46 4.80 -33.30 11.62
N MET A 47 4.43 -32.01 11.50
CA MET A 47 3.40 -31.44 12.35
C MET A 47 2.01 -31.93 11.95
N ILE A 48 1.72 -31.98 10.65
CA ILE A 48 0.45 -32.50 10.13
C ILE A 48 0.25 -33.94 10.59
N ARG A 49 1.27 -34.80 10.38
CA ARG A 49 1.25 -36.20 10.80
C ARG A 49 0.93 -36.39 12.27
N ARG A 50 1.43 -35.51 13.15
CA ARG A 50 1.23 -35.59 14.60
C ARG A 50 -0.10 -35.01 15.07
N ARG A 51 -0.61 -33.99 14.38
CA ARG A 51 -1.72 -33.15 14.88
C ARG A 51 -3.06 -33.41 14.20
N VAL A 52 -3.07 -34.00 13.01
CA VAL A 52 -4.32 -34.33 12.31
C VAL A 52 -4.78 -35.73 12.72
N PRO A 53 -5.94 -35.87 13.41
CA PRO A 53 -6.40 -37.16 13.89
C PRO A 53 -6.96 -38.04 12.75
N LEU A 54 -6.70 -39.34 12.85
CA LEU A 54 -7.33 -40.38 12.04
C LEU A 54 -8.63 -40.88 12.71
N PRO A 55 -9.65 -41.30 11.94
CA PRO A 55 -9.68 -41.37 10.47
C PRO A 55 -10.05 -40.03 9.82
N LEU A 56 -9.40 -39.72 8.68
CA LEU A 56 -9.80 -38.60 7.82
C LEU A 56 -10.78 -39.10 6.76
N ARG A 57 -11.99 -38.54 6.71
CA ARG A 57 -13.00 -38.89 5.69
C ARG A 57 -13.00 -37.85 4.60
N ALA A 58 -12.07 -37.96 3.66
CA ALA A 58 -11.94 -37.05 2.53
C ALA A 58 -11.35 -37.77 1.33
N ASP A 59 -11.61 -37.24 0.14
CA ASP A 59 -11.01 -37.73 -1.11
C ASP A 59 -9.61 -37.15 -1.31
N ARG A 60 -9.34 -35.94 -0.79
CA ARG A 60 -8.05 -35.26 -0.88
C ARG A 60 -7.83 -34.27 0.28
N MET A 61 -6.57 -34.02 0.60
CA MET A 61 -6.15 -32.99 1.56
C MET A 61 -5.29 -31.93 0.86
N ILE A 62 -5.61 -30.66 1.10
CA ILE A 62 -4.83 -29.51 0.65
C ILE A 62 -4.15 -28.87 1.85
N VAL A 63 -2.83 -28.78 1.80
CA VAL A 63 -1.99 -28.10 2.78
C VAL A 63 -1.60 -26.71 2.27
N PRO A 64 -1.20 -25.76 3.13
CA PRO A 64 -0.75 -24.43 2.67
C PRO A 64 0.40 -24.55 1.67
N GLY A 65 0.47 -23.66 0.67
CA GLY A 65 1.50 -23.73 -0.38
C GLY A 65 2.94 -23.66 0.13
N ARG A 66 3.15 -23.07 1.31
CA ARG A 66 4.46 -22.99 1.99
C ARG A 66 4.75 -24.16 2.93
N CYS A 67 3.90 -25.19 2.97
CA CYS A 67 4.10 -26.36 3.81
C CYS A 67 5.38 -27.12 3.41
N ARG A 68 6.31 -27.23 4.37
CA ARG A 68 7.61 -27.88 4.17
C ARG A 68 7.56 -29.37 4.52
N GLY A 69 8.30 -30.18 3.79
CA GLY A 69 8.43 -31.63 4.02
C GLY A 69 7.83 -32.49 2.91
N ASP A 70 7.87 -33.79 3.14
CA ASP A 70 7.46 -34.82 2.18
C ASP A 70 5.94 -35.06 2.22
N LEU A 71 5.25 -34.73 1.13
CA LEU A 71 3.80 -34.93 1.00
C LEU A 71 3.44 -36.32 0.49
N LEU A 72 4.36 -37.04 -0.16
CA LEU A 72 4.13 -38.42 -0.55
C LEU A 72 4.06 -39.30 0.70
N ALA A 73 5.01 -39.10 1.62
CA ALA A 73 4.99 -39.78 2.93
C ALA A 73 3.72 -39.46 3.74
N LEU A 74 3.20 -38.24 3.66
CA LEU A 74 1.91 -37.89 4.27
C LEU A 74 0.73 -38.59 3.57
N SER A 75 0.76 -38.64 2.24
CA SER A 75 -0.28 -39.30 1.46
C SER A 75 -0.37 -40.79 1.81
N GLU A 76 0.78 -41.45 1.94
CA GLU A 76 0.87 -42.83 2.41
C GLU A 76 0.34 -42.99 3.84
N HIS A 77 0.69 -42.06 4.74
CA HIS A 77 0.26 -42.11 6.13
C HIS A 77 -1.27 -41.98 6.32
N PHE A 78 -1.90 -41.07 5.56
CA PHE A 78 -3.34 -40.81 5.66
C PHE A 78 -4.17 -41.66 4.68
N GLY A 79 -3.55 -42.33 3.72
CA GLY A 79 -4.24 -43.15 2.72
C GLY A 79 -5.04 -42.34 1.68
N LEU A 80 -4.68 -41.06 1.47
CA LEU A 80 -5.33 -40.15 0.52
C LEU A 80 -4.31 -39.18 -0.09
N PRO A 81 -4.58 -38.62 -1.29
CA PRO A 81 -3.72 -37.61 -1.89
C PRO A 81 -3.58 -36.37 -1.01
N VAL A 82 -2.34 -35.96 -0.74
CA VAL A 82 -1.99 -34.71 -0.04
C VAL A 82 -1.25 -33.79 -0.99
N GLU A 83 -1.81 -32.62 -1.25
CA GLU A 83 -1.29 -31.66 -2.23
C GLU A 83 -1.02 -30.29 -1.60
N ARG A 84 -0.07 -29.55 -2.17
CA ARG A 84 0.12 -28.13 -1.83
C ARG A 84 -0.94 -27.30 -2.52
N GLY A 85 -1.68 -26.54 -1.75
CA GLY A 85 -2.50 -25.45 -2.24
C GLY A 85 -1.65 -24.26 -2.68
N PRO A 86 -2.28 -23.14 -3.05
CA PRO A 86 -1.58 -21.90 -3.31
C PRO A 86 -0.88 -21.38 -2.05
N GLU A 87 0.14 -20.53 -2.22
CA GLU A 87 0.80 -19.87 -1.09
C GLU A 87 -0.15 -18.97 -0.29
N GLU A 88 -1.18 -18.42 -0.94
CA GLU A 88 -2.16 -17.51 -0.34
C GLU A 88 -3.57 -18.07 -0.49
N ALA A 89 -4.35 -18.06 0.60
CA ALA A 89 -5.72 -18.59 0.61
C ALA A 89 -6.62 -17.98 -0.45
N LYS A 90 -6.50 -16.67 -0.70
CA LYS A 90 -7.26 -15.95 -1.75
C LYS A 90 -6.97 -16.40 -3.19
N ASP A 91 -5.87 -17.11 -3.42
CA ASP A 91 -5.51 -17.67 -4.72
C ASP A 91 -6.14 -19.07 -4.89
N LEU A 92 -6.88 -19.60 -3.91
CA LEU A 92 -7.63 -20.86 -4.04
C LEU A 92 -8.59 -20.86 -5.24
N PRO A 93 -9.35 -19.78 -5.52
CA PRO A 93 -10.15 -19.70 -6.73
C PRO A 93 -9.29 -19.91 -7.98
N LEU A 94 -8.17 -19.19 -8.11
CA LEU A 94 -7.22 -19.35 -9.22
C LEU A 94 -6.64 -20.76 -9.31
N HIS A 95 -6.31 -21.37 -8.17
CA HIS A 95 -5.84 -22.75 -8.07
C HIS A 95 -6.87 -23.75 -8.61
N PHE A 96 -8.16 -23.43 -8.47
CA PHE A 96 -9.28 -24.19 -9.04
C PHE A 96 -9.83 -23.56 -10.35
N GLY A 97 -9.06 -22.71 -11.04
CA GLY A 97 -9.42 -22.13 -12.34
C GLY A 97 -10.47 -21.02 -12.33
N GLN A 98 -10.78 -20.45 -11.16
CA GLN A 98 -11.70 -19.32 -10.99
C GLN A 98 -10.94 -17.98 -10.90
N ALA A 99 -11.60 -16.89 -11.32
CA ALA A 99 -11.02 -15.54 -11.27
C ALA A 99 -10.78 -15.07 -9.82
N ALA A 100 -9.70 -14.32 -9.59
CA ALA A 100 -9.42 -13.72 -8.28
C ALA A 100 -10.51 -12.74 -7.85
N ARG A 101 -10.85 -12.75 -6.55
CA ARG A 101 -11.80 -11.80 -5.96
C ARG A 101 -11.27 -10.37 -6.14
N LYS A 102 -12.04 -9.50 -6.79
CA LYS A 102 -11.74 -8.07 -6.87
C LYS A 102 -12.22 -7.38 -5.58
N PHE A 103 -11.35 -6.58 -4.98
CA PHE A 103 -11.69 -5.75 -3.82
C PHE A 103 -12.14 -4.36 -4.30
N ASP A 104 -13.14 -3.80 -3.63
CA ASP A 104 -13.53 -2.41 -3.82
C ASP A 104 -12.64 -1.52 -2.95
N LEU A 105 -11.79 -0.72 -3.60
CA LEU A 105 -10.86 0.21 -2.95
C LEU A 105 -11.38 1.65 -2.93
N SER A 106 -12.63 1.88 -3.32
CA SER A 106 -13.24 3.23 -3.25
C SER A 106 -13.48 3.70 -1.82
N ARG A 107 -13.58 2.75 -0.87
CA ARG A 107 -13.90 2.98 0.54
C ARG A 107 -12.65 3.05 1.42
N TYR A 108 -12.76 3.85 2.48
CA TYR A 108 -11.79 3.99 3.55
C TYR A 108 -12.47 4.57 4.80
N SER A 109 -11.92 4.30 5.99
CA SER A 109 -12.39 4.84 7.26
C SER A 109 -11.46 5.89 7.89
N THR A 110 -10.20 5.92 7.46
CA THR A 110 -9.18 6.82 8.01
C THR A 110 -9.00 8.02 7.09
N GLU A 111 -9.26 9.23 7.59
CA GLU A 111 -9.05 10.47 6.86
C GLU A 111 -7.58 10.87 6.83
N ILE A 112 -7.17 11.60 5.77
CA ILE A 112 -5.81 12.11 5.63
C ILE A 112 -5.83 13.62 5.81
N PHE A 113 -5.10 14.09 6.83
CA PHE A 113 -4.74 15.48 7.06
C PHE A 113 -3.37 15.68 6.42
N ALA A 114 -3.31 16.49 5.36
CA ALA A 114 -2.09 16.78 4.64
C ALA A 114 -1.59 18.17 5.00
N GLU A 115 -0.46 18.22 5.70
CA GLU A 115 0.11 19.44 6.25
C GLU A 115 0.89 20.23 5.19
N ILE A 116 0.49 21.49 5.01
CA ILE A 116 1.30 22.53 4.37
C ILE A 116 2.23 23.08 5.44
N VAL A 117 3.39 22.43 5.58
CA VAL A 117 4.45 22.89 6.48
C VAL A 117 4.95 24.26 6.05
N ASP A 118 5.33 25.08 7.02
CA ASP A 118 5.81 26.45 6.82
C ASP A 118 4.81 27.36 6.07
N ALA A 119 3.51 27.17 6.26
CA ALA A 119 2.47 27.97 5.59
C ALA A 119 2.65 29.50 5.70
N PRO A 120 3.13 30.08 6.82
CA PRO A 120 3.41 31.52 6.90
C PRO A 120 4.42 32.04 5.86
N ARG A 121 5.27 31.18 5.31
CA ARG A 121 6.29 31.53 4.29
C ARG A 121 5.75 31.52 2.87
N LEU A 122 4.53 31.03 2.67
CA LEU A 122 3.87 30.96 1.37
C LEU A 122 2.89 32.11 1.22
N ASP A 123 2.74 32.59 -0.01
CA ASP A 123 1.60 33.42 -0.38
C ASP A 123 0.34 32.54 -0.60
N LEU A 124 -0.80 33.20 -0.82
CA LEU A 124 -2.08 32.50 -1.03
C LEU A 124 -2.02 31.56 -2.23
N ASP A 125 -1.35 31.95 -3.31
CA ASP A 125 -1.20 31.11 -4.51
C ASP A 125 -0.38 29.85 -4.22
N GLY A 126 0.71 29.97 -3.46
CA GLY A 126 1.53 28.85 -3.00
C GLY A 126 0.76 27.89 -2.10
N ILE A 127 -0.02 28.41 -1.14
CA ILE A 127 -0.90 27.61 -0.29
C ILE A 127 -1.95 26.88 -1.14
N ALA A 128 -2.61 27.58 -2.07
CA ALA A 128 -3.62 26.99 -2.95
C ALA A 128 -3.03 25.92 -3.87
N ALA A 129 -1.82 26.11 -4.39
CA ALA A 129 -1.13 25.12 -5.21
C ALA A 129 -0.81 23.85 -4.43
N ARG A 130 -0.31 23.99 -3.20
CA ARG A 130 -0.03 22.84 -2.32
C ARG A 130 -1.31 22.11 -1.91
N ALA A 131 -2.37 22.85 -1.59
CA ALA A 131 -3.69 22.29 -1.26
C ALA A 131 -4.28 21.47 -2.41
N ARG A 132 -4.26 21.99 -3.65
CA ARG A 132 -4.68 21.24 -4.85
C ARG A 132 -3.89 19.96 -5.00
N HIS A 133 -2.56 20.06 -4.91
CA HIS A 133 -1.67 18.92 -5.06
C HIS A 133 -1.96 17.81 -4.03
N TYR A 134 -2.16 18.17 -2.76
CA TYR A 134 -2.49 17.19 -1.72
C TYR A 134 -3.90 16.60 -1.88
N ALA A 135 -4.89 17.40 -2.30
CA ALA A 135 -6.21 16.89 -2.60
C ALA A 135 -6.21 15.88 -3.77
N GLU A 136 -5.46 16.15 -4.84
CA GLU A 136 -5.25 15.21 -5.95
C GLU A 136 -4.55 13.90 -5.51
N GLN A 137 -3.70 13.99 -4.48
CA GLN A 137 -3.07 12.81 -3.87
C GLN A 137 -3.99 12.03 -2.91
N GLY A 138 -5.16 12.58 -2.56
CA GLY A 138 -6.16 11.88 -1.73
C GLY A 138 -6.34 12.45 -0.32
N ALA A 139 -5.77 13.63 -0.02
CA ALA A 139 -6.02 14.32 1.25
C ALA A 139 -7.52 14.67 1.42
N ASN A 140 -8.04 14.50 2.64
CA ASN A 140 -9.40 14.90 2.99
C ASN A 140 -9.43 16.29 3.61
N VAL A 141 -8.39 16.62 4.38
CA VAL A 141 -8.24 17.88 5.10
C VAL A 141 -6.88 18.47 4.76
N ILE A 142 -6.86 19.76 4.46
CA ILE A 142 -5.63 20.54 4.27
C ILE A 142 -5.30 21.15 5.63
N ASP A 143 -4.17 20.73 6.20
CA ASP A 143 -3.69 21.25 7.47
C ASP A 143 -2.72 22.40 7.23
N VAL A 144 -3.01 23.55 7.81
CA VAL A 144 -2.23 24.79 7.66
C VAL A 144 -1.29 24.88 8.86
N GLY A 145 -0.04 24.46 8.65
CA GLY A 145 1.00 24.44 9.67
C GLY A 145 1.59 25.83 9.91
N CYS A 146 1.31 26.42 11.08
CA CYS A 146 1.96 27.64 11.55
C CYS A 146 3.40 27.36 12.00
N LEU A 147 4.17 28.43 12.18
CA LEU A 147 5.56 28.34 12.65
C LEU A 147 5.71 29.01 14.02
N PRO A 148 6.45 28.42 14.97
CA PRO A 148 6.82 29.09 16.21
C PRO A 148 7.51 30.43 15.94
N ASP A 149 7.20 31.42 16.76
CA ASP A 149 7.78 32.78 16.73
C ASP A 149 7.72 33.50 15.36
N THR A 150 6.86 33.03 14.46
CA THR A 150 6.72 33.58 13.10
C THR A 150 5.28 34.03 12.91
N PRO A 151 5.01 35.35 12.79
CA PRO A 151 3.67 35.83 12.55
C PRO A 151 3.09 35.27 11.25
N PHE A 152 1.79 34.98 11.26
CA PHE A 152 1.03 34.62 10.06
C PHE A 152 -0.09 35.67 9.80
N PRO A 153 0.23 36.83 9.19
CA PRO A 153 -0.73 37.93 9.05
C PRO A 153 -1.93 37.58 8.16
N HIS A 154 -1.72 36.75 7.14
CA HIS A 154 -2.73 36.34 6.17
C HIS A 154 -3.37 34.97 6.47
N LEU A 155 -3.32 34.51 7.73
CA LEU A 155 -3.90 33.23 8.16
C LEU A 155 -5.40 33.14 7.84
N GLU A 156 -6.19 34.15 8.21
CA GLU A 156 -7.63 34.14 7.99
C GLU A 156 -7.97 34.15 6.49
N ASP A 157 -7.18 34.85 5.68
CA ASP A 157 -7.35 34.88 4.23
C ASP A 157 -7.00 33.53 3.60
N ALA A 158 -5.94 32.86 4.09
CA ALA A 158 -5.58 31.52 3.67
C ALA A 158 -6.68 30.50 4.01
N VAL A 159 -7.21 30.54 5.23
CA VAL A 159 -8.32 29.67 5.67
C VAL A 159 -9.55 29.91 4.81
N ARG A 160 -10.01 31.16 4.66
CA ARG A 160 -11.18 31.49 3.84
C ARG A 160 -11.01 31.07 2.39
N MET A 161 -9.86 31.36 1.78
CA MET A 161 -9.55 30.94 0.42
C MET A 161 -9.66 29.42 0.25
N LEU A 162 -9.12 28.64 1.19
CA LEU A 162 -9.22 27.18 1.14
C LEU A 162 -10.67 26.70 1.31
N LYS A 163 -11.43 27.29 2.23
CA LYS A 163 -12.86 26.98 2.42
C LYS A 163 -13.69 27.31 1.18
N ASP A 164 -13.46 28.47 0.56
CA ASP A 164 -14.10 28.88 -0.69
C ASP A 164 -13.75 27.96 -1.86
N GLY A 165 -12.54 27.38 -1.84
CA GLY A 165 -12.10 26.32 -2.74
C GLY A 165 -12.74 24.95 -2.48
N GLY A 166 -13.60 24.82 -1.46
CA GLY A 166 -14.30 23.58 -1.11
C GLY A 166 -13.49 22.61 -0.25
N TYR A 167 -12.33 23.03 0.28
CA TYR A 167 -11.52 22.19 1.15
C TYR A 167 -12.08 22.15 2.58
N ARG A 168 -11.83 21.03 3.28
CA ARG A 168 -11.82 21.01 4.74
C ARG A 168 -10.44 21.47 5.20
N VAL A 169 -10.41 22.29 6.25
CA VAL A 169 -9.22 23.01 6.70
C VAL A 169 -8.97 22.70 8.17
N SER A 170 -7.72 22.40 8.48
CA SER A 170 -7.20 22.33 9.84
C SER A 170 -6.16 23.44 10.03
N VAL A 171 -6.03 23.96 11.24
CA VAL A 171 -4.96 24.91 11.60
C VAL A 171 -4.13 24.29 12.71
N ASP A 172 -2.83 24.19 12.48
CA ASP A 172 -1.86 23.71 13.46
C ASP A 172 -0.98 24.84 13.98
N SER A 173 -1.16 25.18 15.25
CA SER A 173 -0.39 26.22 15.93
C SER A 173 -0.29 25.96 17.42
N MET A 174 0.86 26.33 17.98
CA MET A 174 1.08 26.38 19.43
C MET A 174 0.55 27.67 20.07
N VAL A 175 0.07 28.64 19.27
CA VAL A 175 -0.41 29.94 19.72
C VAL A 175 -1.94 29.96 19.69
N THR A 176 -2.56 30.10 20.87
CA THR A 176 -4.03 30.09 21.01
C THR A 176 -4.74 31.21 20.24
N ASP A 177 -4.10 32.37 20.06
CA ASP A 177 -4.62 33.45 19.22
C ASP A 177 -4.73 33.05 17.74
N GLU A 178 -3.73 32.33 17.20
CA GLU A 178 -3.78 31.82 15.83
C GLU A 178 -4.87 30.76 15.66
N LEU A 179 -5.02 29.87 16.65
CA LEU A 179 -6.11 28.89 16.66
C LEU A 179 -7.48 29.58 16.68
N LEU A 180 -7.66 30.64 17.48
CA LEU A 180 -8.90 31.42 17.50
C LEU A 180 -9.15 32.14 16.17
N ARG A 181 -8.12 32.75 15.59
CA ARG A 181 -8.21 33.43 14.27
C ARG A 181 -8.59 32.44 13.18
N GLY A 182 -7.93 31.29 13.12
CA GLY A 182 -8.22 30.20 12.18
C GLY A 182 -9.63 29.63 12.37
N GLY A 183 -10.03 29.33 13.60
CA GLY A 183 -11.37 28.83 13.90
C GLY A 183 -12.48 29.82 13.54
N ARG A 184 -12.30 31.11 13.84
CA ARG A 184 -13.23 32.18 13.45
C ARG A 184 -13.26 32.44 11.95
N ALA A 185 -12.17 32.15 11.24
CA ALA A 185 -12.11 32.20 9.79
C ALA A 185 -12.81 31.00 9.11
N GLY A 186 -13.19 29.97 9.87
CA GLY A 186 -13.95 28.82 9.39
C GLY A 186 -13.17 27.52 9.27
N ALA A 187 -12.00 27.40 9.93
CA ALA A 187 -11.30 26.13 10.02
C ALA A 187 -12.19 25.05 10.66
N ASP A 188 -12.18 23.85 10.10
CA ASP A 188 -12.97 22.71 10.61
C ASP A 188 -12.29 22.04 11.81
N TYR A 189 -10.97 22.10 11.87
CA TYR A 189 -10.15 21.49 12.93
C TYR A 189 -9.12 22.48 13.48
N LEU A 190 -8.77 22.28 14.75
CA LEU A 190 -7.68 22.98 15.44
C LEU A 190 -6.77 21.95 16.10
N MET A 191 -5.48 21.99 15.79
CA MET A 191 -4.54 21.01 16.27
C MET A 191 -3.92 21.38 17.62
N SER A 192 -3.39 20.36 18.30
CA SER A 192 -2.48 20.54 19.44
C SER A 192 -3.08 21.24 20.67
N LEU A 193 -4.40 21.17 20.88
CA LEU A 193 -4.99 21.65 22.14
C LEU A 193 -4.64 20.70 23.29
N ASN A 194 -4.56 21.22 24.51
CA ASN A 194 -4.35 20.43 25.72
C ASN A 194 -5.32 20.89 26.81
N VAL A 195 -5.24 20.26 27.99
CA VAL A 195 -6.14 20.55 29.12
C VAL A 195 -6.23 22.03 29.51
N ASP A 196 -5.18 22.82 29.32
CA ASP A 196 -5.14 24.25 29.68
C ASP A 196 -5.71 25.15 28.58
N THR A 197 -5.75 24.66 27.34
CA THR A 197 -6.21 25.41 26.17
C THR A 197 -7.58 24.96 25.66
N LEU A 198 -8.23 23.99 26.31
CA LEU A 198 -9.56 23.50 25.93
C LEU A 198 -10.65 24.58 25.83
N TRP A 199 -10.49 25.70 26.54
CA TRP A 199 -11.41 26.84 26.44
C TRP A 199 -11.48 27.41 25.01
N VAL A 200 -10.43 27.27 24.20
CA VAL A 200 -10.44 27.70 22.78
C VAL A 200 -11.54 26.97 22.02
N ALA A 201 -11.75 25.68 22.29
CA ALA A 201 -12.81 24.89 21.66
C ALA A 201 -14.22 25.36 22.05
N ASP A 202 -14.36 26.19 23.09
CA ASP A 202 -15.64 26.80 23.49
C ASP A 202 -15.94 28.12 22.74
N GLU A 203 -14.91 28.74 22.16
CA GLU A 203 -15.01 30.02 21.45
C GLU A 203 -15.23 29.88 19.94
N VAL A 204 -15.06 28.68 19.39
CA VAL A 204 -15.18 28.40 17.94
C VAL A 204 -15.89 27.06 17.70
N SER A 205 -16.40 26.87 16.48
CA SER A 205 -17.09 25.64 16.07
C SER A 205 -16.15 24.51 15.63
N SER A 206 -14.85 24.77 15.55
CA SER A 206 -13.85 23.82 15.08
C SER A 206 -13.72 22.62 16.02
N THR A 207 -13.47 21.45 15.45
CA THR A 207 -13.22 20.21 16.20
C THR A 207 -11.78 20.19 16.68
N PRO A 208 -11.50 20.14 18.00
CA PRO A 208 -10.14 20.11 18.50
C PRO A 208 -9.49 18.73 18.31
N VAL A 209 -8.20 18.74 17.98
CA VAL A 209 -7.30 17.60 18.20
C VAL A 209 -6.55 17.86 19.49
N VAL A 210 -6.65 16.93 20.44
CA VAL A 210 -6.07 17.08 21.77
C VAL A 210 -4.85 16.20 21.96
N VAL A 211 -3.81 16.81 22.50
CA VAL A 211 -2.52 16.20 22.86
C VAL A 211 -2.29 16.31 24.36
N ALA A 212 -1.27 15.62 24.86
CA ALA A 212 -0.80 15.79 26.22
C ALA A 212 -0.25 17.21 26.43
N ARG A 213 -0.35 17.74 27.66
CA ARG A 213 0.24 19.04 28.03
C ARG A 213 1.75 19.04 27.84
N GLU A 214 2.39 17.95 28.25
CA GLU A 214 3.82 17.69 28.07
C GLU A 214 4.00 16.38 27.30
N PRO A 215 5.07 16.23 26.51
CA PRO A 215 5.34 14.99 25.80
C PRO A 215 5.25 13.77 26.73
N HIS A 216 4.50 12.76 26.27
CA HIS A 216 4.32 11.47 26.96
C HIS A 216 3.49 11.51 28.26
N ASP A 217 3.01 12.67 28.71
CA ASP A 217 2.10 12.78 29.86
C ASP A 217 0.67 12.34 29.50
N MET A 218 0.44 11.03 29.52
CA MET A 218 -0.88 10.46 29.23
C MET A 218 -1.94 10.89 30.25
N ALA A 219 -1.57 11.30 31.47
CA ALA A 219 -2.55 11.71 32.48
C ALA A 219 -3.25 13.02 32.06
N SER A 220 -2.50 14.01 31.56
CA SER A 220 -3.11 15.24 31.04
C SER A 220 -3.91 15.03 29.76
N LEU A 221 -3.46 14.13 28.86
CA LEU A 221 -4.26 13.77 27.69
C LEU A 221 -5.59 13.12 28.11
N HIS A 222 -5.57 12.16 29.04
CA HIS A 222 -6.79 11.55 29.57
C HIS A 222 -7.73 12.58 30.21
N GLN A 223 -7.19 13.54 30.97
CA GLN A 223 -7.98 14.61 31.56
C GLN A 223 -8.65 15.49 30.49
N ALA A 224 -7.95 15.79 29.40
CA ALA A 224 -8.51 16.57 28.29
C ALA A 224 -9.62 15.80 27.57
N ILE A 225 -9.41 14.50 27.32
CA ILE A 225 -10.40 13.60 26.72
C ILE A 225 -11.65 13.51 27.59
N ASP A 226 -11.50 13.22 28.88
CA ASP A 226 -12.62 13.09 29.82
C ASP A 226 -13.43 14.41 29.91
N ALA A 227 -12.74 15.56 29.87
CA ALA A 227 -13.38 16.87 29.87
C ALA A 227 -14.22 17.12 28.59
N LEU A 228 -13.73 16.74 27.41
CA LEU A 228 -14.46 16.91 26.15
C LEU A 228 -15.61 15.91 26.00
N VAL A 229 -15.43 14.68 26.46
CA VAL A 229 -16.51 13.67 26.56
C VAL A 229 -17.64 14.18 27.45
N ALA A 230 -17.31 14.71 28.64
CA ALA A 230 -18.31 15.26 29.55
C ALA A 230 -19.09 16.45 28.96
N ARG A 231 -18.47 17.21 28.04
CA ARG A 231 -19.10 18.31 27.30
C ARG A 231 -19.91 17.85 26.09
N GLY A 232 -19.80 16.58 25.68
CA GLY A 232 -20.42 16.07 24.45
C GLY A 232 -19.88 16.72 23.18
N LYS A 233 -18.63 17.22 23.20
CA LYS A 233 -17.99 17.83 22.03
C LYS A 233 -17.26 16.79 21.20
N PRO A 234 -17.31 16.85 19.85
CA PRO A 234 -16.45 16.03 19.01
C PRO A 234 -14.99 16.47 19.18
N PHE A 235 -14.06 15.52 19.11
CA PHE A 235 -12.61 15.76 19.16
C PHE A 235 -11.85 14.55 18.63
N LEU A 236 -10.55 14.71 18.39
CA LEU A 236 -9.63 13.59 18.18
C LEU A 236 -8.56 13.59 19.28
N GLY A 237 -8.24 12.43 19.84
CA GLY A 237 -7.10 12.28 20.76
C GLY A 237 -5.84 11.87 20.02
N ASP A 238 -4.71 12.47 20.36
CA ASP A 238 -3.40 12.13 19.80
C ASP A 238 -2.33 11.97 20.91
N PRO A 239 -1.93 10.72 21.23
CA PRO A 239 -0.78 10.39 22.09
C PRO A 239 0.60 10.80 21.54
N VAL A 240 0.65 11.31 20.31
CA VAL A 240 1.82 11.69 19.53
C VAL A 240 2.74 10.51 19.23
N LEU A 241 3.02 10.28 17.95
CA LEU A 241 3.93 9.24 17.50
C LEU A 241 5.39 9.75 17.53
N ASP A 242 6.25 9.01 18.23
CA ASP A 242 7.66 9.37 18.35
C ASP A 242 8.48 8.89 17.13
N PRO A 243 9.56 9.59 16.75
CA PRO A 243 10.46 9.14 15.69
C PRO A 243 11.13 7.80 15.99
N ILE A 244 11.54 7.07 14.95
CA ILE A 244 12.42 5.91 15.07
C ILE A 244 13.90 6.36 15.07
N PRO A 245 14.79 5.83 15.93
CA PRO A 245 14.58 4.85 17.01
C PRO A 245 14.23 5.48 18.39
N PHE A 246 13.85 6.75 18.43
CA PHE A 246 13.69 7.53 19.67
C PHE A 246 12.29 7.42 20.28
N GLY A 247 11.88 6.20 20.68
CA GLY A 247 10.63 6.00 21.43
C GLY A 247 9.45 5.51 20.60
N PHE A 248 9.60 5.30 19.29
CA PHE A 248 8.55 4.79 18.41
C PHE A 248 7.77 3.59 18.99
N ALA A 249 8.45 2.54 19.45
CA ALA A 249 7.79 1.37 20.02
C ALA A 249 6.95 1.70 21.28
N ALA A 250 7.47 2.60 22.14
CA ALA A 250 6.73 3.06 23.31
C ALA A 250 5.51 3.90 22.91
N SER A 251 5.62 4.72 21.86
CA SER A 251 4.49 5.48 21.32
C SER A 251 3.37 4.59 20.78
N ILE A 252 3.70 3.51 20.05
CA ILE A 252 2.70 2.51 19.62
C ILE A 252 1.98 1.90 20.84
N ALA A 253 2.69 1.57 21.91
CA ALA A 253 2.07 1.08 23.14
C ALA A 253 1.12 2.13 23.78
N ARG A 254 1.43 3.42 23.69
CA ARG A 254 0.51 4.50 24.13
C ARG A 254 -0.77 4.52 23.29
N TYR A 255 -0.67 4.36 21.97
CA TYR A 255 -1.85 4.28 21.10
C TYR A 255 -2.74 3.06 21.41
N VAL A 256 -2.13 1.88 21.65
CA VAL A 256 -2.85 0.67 22.07
C VAL A 256 -3.58 0.92 23.39
N ALA A 257 -2.88 1.42 24.40
CA ALA A 257 -3.46 1.71 25.71
C ALA A 257 -4.57 2.77 25.64
N LEU A 258 -4.43 3.79 24.79
CA LEU A 258 -5.46 4.80 24.58
C LEU A 258 -6.72 4.17 23.97
N ARG A 259 -6.59 3.33 22.93
CA ARG A 259 -7.73 2.66 22.29
C ARG A 259 -8.43 1.68 23.24
N GLU A 260 -7.69 0.97 24.09
CA GLU A 260 -8.27 0.09 25.12
C GLU A 260 -9.06 0.88 26.18
N ARG A 261 -8.52 2.02 26.62
CA ARG A 261 -9.16 2.87 27.63
C ARG A 261 -10.37 3.63 27.07
N TYR A 262 -10.29 4.08 25.82
CA TYR A 262 -11.33 4.85 25.13
C TYR A 262 -11.75 4.18 23.81
N PRO A 263 -12.59 3.13 23.87
CA PRO A 263 -12.94 2.33 22.70
C PRO A 263 -13.61 3.11 21.55
N ASP A 264 -14.31 4.19 21.88
CA ASP A 264 -15.16 4.94 20.94
C ASP A 264 -14.61 6.33 20.58
N VAL A 265 -13.51 6.77 21.21
CA VAL A 265 -12.91 8.08 20.93
C VAL A 265 -12.23 8.05 19.56
N ALA A 266 -12.41 9.12 18.77
CA ALA A 266 -11.68 9.28 17.52
C ALA A 266 -10.20 9.54 17.82
N ILE A 267 -9.32 8.86 17.10
CA ILE A 267 -7.87 8.95 17.30
C ILE A 267 -7.22 9.53 16.05
N MET A 268 -6.29 10.45 16.23
CA MET A 268 -5.39 10.91 15.19
C MET A 268 -4.01 10.27 15.36
N LEU A 269 -3.33 9.94 14.25
CA LEU A 269 -1.98 9.38 14.22
C LEU A 269 -1.09 10.21 13.28
N GLY A 270 -0.12 10.94 13.81
CA GLY A 270 0.89 11.62 12.99
C GLY A 270 1.95 10.66 12.44
N VAL A 271 1.97 10.43 11.13
CA VAL A 271 2.92 9.51 10.47
C VAL A 271 4.12 10.20 9.83
N GLY A 272 4.04 11.53 9.64
CA GLY A 272 5.07 12.32 8.94
C GLY A 272 6.48 12.18 9.53
N ASN A 273 6.61 12.11 10.87
CA ASN A 273 7.88 11.92 11.56
C ASN A 273 8.64 10.65 11.13
N LEU A 274 7.93 9.62 10.65
CA LEU A 274 8.54 8.35 10.28
C LEU A 274 8.88 8.33 8.80
N THR A 275 8.02 8.88 7.94
CA THR A 275 8.27 8.96 6.50
C THR A 275 9.29 10.03 6.14
N GLU A 276 9.37 11.14 6.88
CA GLU A 276 10.30 12.25 6.58
C GLU A 276 11.69 12.04 7.20
N LEU A 277 11.79 11.35 8.35
CA LEU A 277 13.04 11.21 9.11
C LEU A 277 13.69 9.84 9.00
N THR A 278 13.19 8.97 8.12
CA THR A 278 13.76 7.63 7.87
C THR A 278 14.13 7.49 6.41
N GLU A 279 15.40 7.23 6.10
CA GLU A 279 15.86 6.96 4.73
C GLU A 279 15.53 5.49 4.35
N ALA A 280 14.27 5.26 3.96
CA ALA A 280 13.78 3.98 3.44
C ALA A 280 12.56 4.21 2.54
N ASP A 281 12.12 3.21 1.77
CA ASP A 281 10.95 3.36 0.90
C ASP A 281 9.69 3.71 1.72
N THR A 282 9.21 4.94 1.58
CA THR A 282 8.07 5.48 2.34
C THR A 282 6.79 4.69 2.12
N SER A 283 6.62 4.07 0.94
CA SER A 283 5.49 3.17 0.66
C SER A 283 5.41 1.98 1.62
N GLY A 284 6.55 1.39 2.00
CA GLY A 284 6.62 0.31 2.99
C GLY A 284 6.35 0.79 4.40
N ILE A 285 6.88 1.97 4.76
CA ILE A 285 6.63 2.63 6.05
C ILE A 285 5.12 2.92 6.20
N ASN A 286 4.52 3.57 5.20
CA ASN A 286 3.09 3.87 5.14
C ASN A 286 2.25 2.59 5.20
N ALA A 287 2.62 1.52 4.49
CA ALA A 287 1.88 0.25 4.58
C ALA A 287 1.83 -0.29 6.01
N VAL A 288 2.95 -0.27 6.75
CA VAL A 288 2.98 -0.74 8.14
C VAL A 288 2.20 0.19 9.07
N LEU A 289 2.41 1.51 8.98
CA LEU A 289 1.75 2.49 9.85
C LEU A 289 0.24 2.51 9.65
N LEU A 290 -0.25 2.45 8.40
CA LEU A 290 -1.68 2.40 8.11
C LEU A 290 -2.28 1.03 8.43
N GLY A 291 -1.48 -0.04 8.45
CA GLY A 291 -1.88 -1.33 8.99
C GLY A 291 -2.18 -1.24 10.49
N ILE A 292 -1.28 -0.63 11.26
CA ILE A 292 -1.49 -0.34 12.68
C ILE A 292 -2.71 0.58 12.88
N ALA A 293 -2.85 1.61 12.03
CA ALA A 293 -3.98 2.53 12.06
C ALA A 293 -5.32 1.80 11.86
N ALA A 294 -5.38 0.82 10.94
CA ALA A 294 -6.56 0.00 10.71
C ALA A 294 -6.90 -0.88 11.93
N GLU A 295 -5.91 -1.55 12.52
CA GLU A 295 -6.09 -2.36 13.73
C GLU A 295 -6.61 -1.54 14.92
N LEU A 296 -6.07 -0.33 15.09
CA LEU A 296 -6.44 0.59 16.15
C LEU A 296 -7.67 1.44 15.84
N ARG A 297 -8.31 1.25 14.67
CA ARG A 297 -9.46 2.04 14.21
C ARG A 297 -9.19 3.54 14.31
N VAL A 298 -8.03 3.98 13.84
CA VAL A 298 -7.63 5.39 13.78
C VAL A 298 -8.53 6.12 12.80
N SER A 299 -9.06 7.26 13.24
CA SER A 299 -10.00 8.08 12.48
C SER A 299 -9.30 8.99 11.47
N ALA A 300 -8.10 9.47 11.81
CA ALA A 300 -7.34 10.36 10.95
C ALA A 300 -5.82 10.10 11.06
N VAL A 301 -5.11 10.30 9.96
CA VAL A 301 -3.64 10.40 9.97
C VAL A 301 -3.21 11.80 9.57
N LEU A 302 -2.18 12.33 10.24
CA LEU A 302 -1.49 13.56 9.83
C LEU A 302 -0.21 13.18 9.10
N THR A 303 -0.01 13.69 7.90
CA THR A 303 1.18 13.43 7.08
C THR A 303 1.52 14.64 6.21
N THR A 304 2.70 14.62 5.60
CA THR A 304 3.17 15.68 4.71
C THR A 304 4.09 15.12 3.62
N SER A 305 4.49 15.97 2.69
CA SER A 305 5.47 15.66 1.64
C SER A 305 6.37 16.88 1.45
N VAL A 306 7.18 17.17 2.46
CA VAL A 306 8.11 18.30 2.49
C VAL A 306 9.43 17.94 1.84
N SER A 307 10.05 16.82 2.25
CA SER A 307 11.31 16.42 1.66
C SER A 307 11.12 15.90 0.24
N LEU A 308 12.18 16.02 -0.56
CA LEU A 308 12.23 15.41 -1.90
C LEU A 308 12.14 13.87 -1.83
N HIS A 309 12.51 13.29 -0.68
CA HIS A 309 12.38 11.86 -0.39
C HIS A 309 10.91 11.44 -0.25
N ALA A 310 10.14 12.15 0.57
CA ALA A 310 8.74 11.82 0.88
C ALA A 310 7.72 12.43 -0.09
N ARG A 311 8.11 12.78 -1.34
CA ARG A 311 7.29 13.55 -2.28
C ARG A 311 5.93 12.91 -2.68
N ARG A 312 5.75 11.60 -2.44
CA ARG A 312 4.51 10.85 -2.69
C ARG A 312 3.87 10.32 -1.41
N ALA A 313 4.32 10.73 -0.22
CA ALA A 313 3.85 10.16 1.04
C ALA A 313 2.35 10.35 1.28
N VAL A 314 1.74 11.47 0.84
CA VAL A 314 0.28 11.65 0.91
C VAL A 314 -0.44 10.63 0.02
N ARG A 315 0.01 10.46 -1.24
CA ARG A 315 -0.56 9.47 -2.17
C ARG A 315 -0.39 8.03 -1.68
N GLU A 316 0.78 7.71 -1.14
CA GLU A 316 1.06 6.41 -0.55
C GLU A 316 0.14 6.13 0.65
N ALA A 317 -0.08 7.12 1.51
CA ALA A 317 -1.02 7.01 2.62
C ALA A 317 -2.46 6.76 2.12
N ASP A 318 -2.89 7.40 1.02
CA ASP A 318 -4.22 7.15 0.41
C ASP A 318 -4.37 5.72 -0.10
N VAL A 319 -3.36 5.19 -0.79
CA VAL A 319 -3.39 3.79 -1.24
C VAL A 319 -3.36 2.85 -0.04
N ALA A 320 -2.46 3.10 0.92
CA ALA A 320 -2.29 2.26 2.10
C ALA A 320 -3.58 2.18 2.93
N ARG A 321 -4.25 3.30 3.23
CA ARG A 321 -5.51 3.26 4.00
C ARG A 321 -6.62 2.45 3.31
N ARG A 322 -6.71 2.50 1.97
CA ARG A 322 -7.74 1.79 1.20
C ARG A 322 -7.47 0.29 1.20
N VAL A 323 -6.22 -0.09 0.96
CA VAL A 323 -5.78 -1.48 1.02
C VAL A 323 -5.99 -2.06 2.43
N MET A 324 -5.59 -1.33 3.47
CA MET A 324 -5.73 -1.80 4.85
C MET A 324 -7.19 -1.83 5.30
N HIS A 325 -8.02 -0.87 4.88
CA HIS A 325 -9.46 -0.90 5.13
C HIS A 325 -10.11 -2.13 4.47
N ALA A 326 -9.84 -2.39 3.19
CA ALA A 326 -10.36 -3.57 2.49
C ALA A 326 -9.87 -4.88 3.11
N ALA A 327 -8.59 -4.96 3.50
CA ALA A 327 -8.00 -6.11 4.18
C ALA A 327 -8.69 -6.38 5.53
N TYR A 328 -8.89 -5.33 6.32
CA TYR A 328 -9.51 -5.40 7.63
C TYR A 328 -10.98 -5.84 7.53
N GLU A 329 -11.79 -5.19 6.68
CA GLU A 329 -13.21 -5.54 6.49
C GLU A 329 -13.38 -6.98 5.99
N ALA A 330 -12.52 -7.40 5.05
CA ALA A 330 -12.56 -8.76 4.52
C ALA A 330 -11.87 -9.79 5.41
N GLN A 331 -11.21 -9.39 6.51
CA GLN A 331 -10.44 -10.29 7.39
C GLN A 331 -9.41 -11.15 6.63
N VAL A 332 -8.68 -10.51 5.72
CA VAL A 332 -7.60 -11.13 4.93
C VAL A 332 -6.31 -10.35 5.07
N LEU A 333 -5.18 -10.97 4.74
CA LEU A 333 -3.90 -10.26 4.65
C LEU A 333 -3.94 -9.27 3.47
N PRO A 334 -3.28 -8.10 3.58
CA PRO A 334 -3.30 -7.05 2.54
C PRO A 334 -2.55 -7.45 1.27
N LYS A 335 -1.73 -8.50 1.34
CA LYS A 335 -0.94 -8.98 0.20
C LYS A 335 -1.86 -9.25 -0.98
N GLY A 336 -1.52 -8.66 -2.14
CA GLY A 336 -2.19 -8.75 -3.44
C GLY A 336 -3.70 -8.46 -3.44
N ILE A 337 -4.14 -7.56 -2.55
CA ILE A 337 -5.36 -6.77 -2.74
C ILE A 337 -5.10 -5.73 -3.84
N ASP A 338 -3.96 -5.04 -3.72
CA ASP A 338 -3.46 -4.04 -4.67
C ASP A 338 -1.91 -4.09 -4.67
N SER A 339 -1.28 -3.64 -5.75
CA SER A 339 0.18 -3.64 -5.90
C SER A 339 0.79 -2.24 -5.98
N ASP A 340 0.00 -1.17 -5.85
CA ASP A 340 0.46 0.21 -6.03
C ASP A 340 1.48 0.66 -4.97
N LEU A 341 1.56 -0.01 -3.82
CA LEU A 341 2.62 0.20 -2.83
C LEU A 341 3.92 -0.58 -3.14
N SER A 342 3.88 -1.58 -4.04
CA SER A 342 5.05 -2.40 -4.41
C SER A 342 5.75 -1.85 -5.65
N ALA A 343 6.42 -0.70 -5.49
CA ALA A 343 7.06 0.00 -6.61
C ALA A 343 8.32 -0.69 -7.14
N LEU A 344 9.08 -1.39 -6.30
CA LEU A 344 10.37 -1.97 -6.69
C LEU A 344 10.27 -3.38 -7.27
N HIS A 345 9.29 -4.18 -6.88
CA HIS A 345 9.19 -5.58 -7.33
C HIS A 345 7.75 -6.00 -7.60
N ALA A 346 7.56 -7.02 -8.43
CA ALA A 346 6.26 -7.63 -8.69
C ALA A 346 6.09 -8.92 -7.87
N ARG A 347 4.85 -9.34 -7.62
CA ARG A 347 4.56 -10.64 -6.97
C ARG A 347 5.00 -11.83 -7.83
N ARG A 348 4.86 -11.70 -9.15
CA ARG A 348 5.24 -12.68 -10.17
C ARG A 348 5.92 -11.94 -11.32
N PRO A 349 7.24 -11.70 -11.24
CA PRO A 349 7.94 -10.90 -12.24
C PRO A 349 8.13 -11.60 -13.58
N PHE A 350 8.36 -12.91 -13.54
CA PHE A 350 8.64 -13.73 -14.71
C PHE A 350 7.43 -14.62 -15.00
N PRO A 351 6.64 -14.31 -16.06
CA PRO A 351 5.47 -15.11 -16.41
C PRO A 351 5.82 -16.39 -17.18
N TYR A 352 7.02 -16.46 -17.77
CA TYR A 352 7.51 -17.57 -18.58
C TYR A 352 8.90 -18.01 -18.10
N ASP A 353 9.23 -19.29 -18.29
CA ASP A 353 10.58 -19.81 -18.12
C ASP A 353 11.42 -19.73 -19.41
N ALA A 354 12.71 -20.08 -19.30
CA ALA A 354 13.64 -20.01 -20.42
C ALA A 354 13.32 -21.00 -21.55
N GLU A 355 12.76 -22.17 -21.24
CA GLU A 355 12.38 -23.18 -22.23
C GLU A 355 11.16 -22.73 -23.04
N GLU A 356 10.17 -22.14 -22.37
CA GLU A 356 9.01 -21.51 -22.99
C GLU A 356 9.44 -20.39 -23.95
N ILE A 357 10.36 -19.51 -23.52
CA ILE A 357 10.86 -18.43 -24.37
C ILE A 357 11.62 -18.98 -25.58
N ALA A 358 12.45 -20.02 -25.41
CA ALA A 358 13.14 -20.66 -26.52
C ALA A 358 12.16 -21.29 -27.53
N ALA A 359 11.07 -21.89 -27.05
CA ALA A 359 10.01 -22.43 -27.89
C ALA A 359 9.26 -21.34 -28.67
N PHE A 360 9.07 -20.15 -28.07
CA PHE A 360 8.53 -18.98 -28.77
C PHE A 360 9.49 -18.47 -29.84
N ALA A 361 10.77 -18.31 -29.49
CA ALA A 361 11.81 -17.84 -30.42
C ALA A 361 11.91 -18.73 -31.67
N ALA A 362 11.85 -20.06 -31.50
CA ALA A 362 11.90 -21.02 -32.60
C ALA A 362 10.73 -20.91 -33.60
N GLN A 363 9.63 -20.24 -33.23
CA GLN A 363 8.45 -20.03 -34.09
C GLN A 363 8.48 -18.68 -34.83
N VAL A 364 9.36 -17.75 -34.44
CA VAL A 364 9.46 -16.43 -35.07
C VAL A 364 10.04 -16.54 -36.48
N ARG A 365 9.43 -15.83 -37.44
CA ARG A 365 9.85 -15.80 -38.86
C ARG A 365 10.13 -14.40 -39.39
N ASP A 366 9.74 -13.37 -38.64
CA ASP A 366 9.94 -11.97 -38.98
C ASP A 366 11.21 -11.40 -38.34
N PRO A 367 11.76 -10.30 -38.88
CA PRO A 367 13.00 -9.71 -38.37
C PRO A 367 12.79 -8.84 -37.11
N ASN A 368 11.56 -8.68 -36.59
CA ASN A 368 11.32 -7.79 -35.46
C ASN A 368 11.84 -8.39 -34.16
N PHE A 369 12.57 -7.59 -33.42
CA PHE A 369 13.10 -7.96 -32.12
C PHE A 369 11.99 -8.03 -31.07
N ARG A 370 12.01 -9.14 -30.33
CA ARG A 370 11.21 -9.37 -29.12
C ARG A 370 12.16 -9.42 -27.95
N VAL A 371 11.78 -8.74 -26.87
CA VAL A 371 12.52 -8.70 -25.61
C VAL A 371 11.65 -9.34 -24.53
N GLN A 372 12.19 -10.32 -23.82
CA GLN A 372 11.54 -10.96 -22.68
C GLN A 372 12.54 -11.10 -21.55
N VAL A 373 12.04 -11.19 -20.32
CA VAL A 373 12.87 -11.39 -19.12
C VAL A 373 12.42 -12.64 -18.39
N THR A 374 13.38 -13.45 -17.96
CA THR A 374 13.13 -14.55 -17.05
C THR A 374 14.30 -14.68 -16.06
N THR A 375 14.35 -15.75 -15.27
CA THR A 375 15.30 -15.88 -14.17
C THR A 375 16.77 -15.88 -14.59
N ASP A 376 17.09 -16.29 -15.81
CA ASP A 376 18.46 -16.41 -16.33
C ASP A 376 18.93 -15.18 -17.14
N GLY A 377 18.05 -14.22 -17.45
CA GLY A 377 18.47 -12.94 -18.03
C GLY A 377 17.44 -12.27 -18.94
N ILE A 378 17.96 -11.41 -19.81
CA ILE A 378 17.21 -10.68 -20.84
C ILE A 378 17.35 -11.44 -22.15
N HIS A 379 16.23 -11.97 -22.65
CA HIS A 379 16.14 -12.68 -23.91
C HIS A 379 15.81 -11.69 -25.02
N VAL A 380 16.67 -11.61 -26.04
CA VAL A 380 16.38 -10.87 -27.27
C VAL A 380 16.39 -11.83 -28.44
N TYR A 381 15.29 -11.87 -29.18
CA TYR A 381 15.18 -12.79 -30.32
C TYR A 381 14.34 -12.25 -31.48
N ASN A 382 14.64 -12.77 -32.67
CA ASN A 382 13.86 -12.63 -33.89
C ASN A 382 14.06 -13.90 -34.75
N ARG A 383 13.80 -13.85 -36.06
CA ARG A 383 14.05 -14.99 -36.96
C ARG A 383 15.54 -15.40 -37.10
N ASP A 384 16.47 -14.47 -36.88
CA ASP A 384 17.89 -14.59 -37.23
C ASP A 384 18.78 -14.81 -36.00
N VAL A 385 18.35 -14.39 -34.80
CA VAL A 385 19.13 -14.44 -33.56
C VAL A 385 18.24 -14.74 -32.35
N HIS A 386 18.76 -15.46 -31.36
CA HIS A 386 18.25 -15.53 -29.99
C HIS A 386 19.46 -15.50 -29.05
N VAL A 387 19.56 -14.44 -28.25
CA VAL A 387 20.66 -14.22 -27.30
C VAL A 387 20.07 -13.90 -25.93
N VAL A 388 20.78 -14.35 -24.88
CA VAL A 388 20.42 -14.14 -23.49
C VAL A 388 21.62 -13.51 -22.80
N GLU A 389 21.46 -12.31 -22.25
CA GLU A 389 22.50 -11.62 -21.49
C GLU A 389 21.88 -10.85 -20.30
N GLY A 390 22.72 -10.49 -19.33
CA GLY A 390 22.31 -9.67 -18.18
C GLY A 390 22.49 -8.16 -18.38
N ASP A 391 23.31 -7.75 -19.36
CA ASP A 391 23.65 -6.36 -19.64
C ASP A 391 23.20 -5.97 -21.07
N PRO A 392 22.42 -4.88 -21.23
CA PRO A 392 22.08 -4.30 -22.54
C PRO A 392 23.26 -4.07 -23.49
N PHE A 393 24.44 -3.74 -22.97
CA PHE A 393 25.64 -3.52 -23.78
C PHE A 393 26.19 -4.83 -24.36
N ASP A 394 26.04 -5.94 -23.66
CA ASP A 394 26.45 -7.27 -24.14
C ASP A 394 25.46 -7.81 -25.19
N LEU A 395 24.18 -7.43 -25.10
CA LEU A 395 23.17 -7.75 -26.14
C LEU A 395 23.47 -7.08 -27.48
N PHE A 396 23.91 -5.81 -27.46
CA PHE A 396 23.93 -4.94 -28.65
C PHE A 396 24.78 -5.48 -29.82
N PRO A 397 26.00 -6.01 -29.64
CA PRO A 397 26.81 -6.59 -30.72
C PRO A 397 26.10 -7.70 -31.51
N HIS A 398 25.17 -8.43 -30.87
CA HIS A 398 24.45 -9.52 -31.51
C HIS A 398 23.27 -9.05 -32.38
N LEU A 399 22.77 -7.83 -32.17
CA LEU A 399 21.58 -7.31 -32.86
C LEU A 399 21.87 -6.75 -34.26
N LYS A 400 23.15 -6.44 -34.57
CA LYS A 400 23.60 -5.93 -35.87
C LYS A 400 22.87 -4.65 -36.33
N LEU A 401 22.62 -3.73 -35.38
CA LEU A 401 21.87 -2.49 -35.60
C LEU A 401 22.76 -1.25 -35.86
N GLN A 402 24.05 -1.44 -36.13
CA GLN A 402 25.02 -0.34 -36.27
C GLN A 402 24.68 0.69 -37.37
N ASP A 403 23.95 0.25 -38.41
CA ASP A 403 23.57 1.09 -39.55
C ASP A 403 22.12 1.61 -39.45
N ASP A 404 21.41 1.34 -38.34
CA ASP A 404 20.02 1.72 -38.12
C ASP A 404 19.84 2.38 -36.75
N GLY A 405 20.15 3.68 -36.70
CA GLY A 405 20.11 4.46 -35.46
C GLY A 405 18.73 4.50 -34.78
N GLY A 406 17.65 4.43 -35.56
CA GLY A 406 16.28 4.42 -35.02
C GLY A 406 15.97 3.12 -34.27
N HIS A 407 16.27 1.98 -34.88
CA HIS A 407 16.12 0.68 -34.23
C HIS A 407 17.14 0.47 -33.10
N ALA A 408 18.39 0.95 -33.24
CA ALA A 408 19.38 0.90 -32.19
C ALA A 408 18.91 1.66 -30.93
N PHE A 409 18.37 2.87 -31.09
CA PHE A 409 17.79 3.64 -29.99
C PHE A 409 16.59 2.92 -29.36
N TYR A 410 15.67 2.42 -30.18
CA TYR A 410 14.52 1.65 -29.70
C TYR A 410 14.94 0.44 -28.85
N MET A 411 15.86 -0.37 -29.37
CA MET A 411 16.36 -1.54 -28.65
C MET A 411 17.07 -1.15 -27.37
N GLY A 412 17.92 -0.12 -27.38
CA GLY A 412 18.58 0.38 -26.17
C GLY A 412 17.59 0.78 -25.07
N VAL A 413 16.47 1.43 -25.42
CA VAL A 413 15.42 1.78 -24.44
C VAL A 413 14.72 0.53 -23.90
N GLN A 414 14.39 -0.43 -24.77
CA GLN A 414 13.69 -1.65 -24.35
C GLN A 414 14.57 -2.54 -23.48
N THR A 415 15.83 -2.77 -23.86
CA THR A 415 16.76 -3.62 -23.11
C THR A 415 17.17 -2.98 -21.79
N ALA A 416 17.34 -1.65 -21.71
CA ALA A 416 17.59 -0.96 -20.43
C ALA A 416 16.39 -1.09 -19.46
N ARG A 417 15.15 -0.99 -19.96
CA ARG A 417 13.95 -1.26 -19.14
C ARG A 417 13.88 -2.72 -18.70
N ALA A 418 14.21 -3.65 -19.58
CA ALA A 418 14.27 -5.08 -19.28
C ALA A 418 15.33 -5.39 -18.21
N GLU A 419 16.49 -4.75 -18.25
CA GLU A 419 17.55 -4.86 -17.24
C GLU A 419 17.06 -4.43 -15.86
N ILE A 420 16.44 -3.25 -15.76
CA ILE A 420 15.85 -2.76 -14.50
C ILE A 420 14.80 -3.75 -13.99
N ALA A 421 13.92 -4.24 -14.87
CA ALA A 421 12.89 -5.20 -14.50
C ALA A 421 13.47 -6.53 -14.02
N TRP A 422 14.49 -7.05 -14.69
CA TRP A 422 15.15 -8.29 -14.30
C TRP A 422 15.85 -8.14 -12.95
N ARG A 423 16.67 -7.10 -12.76
CA ARG A 423 17.43 -6.87 -11.52
C ARG A 423 16.55 -6.64 -10.30
N LEU A 424 15.45 -5.90 -10.46
CA LEU A 424 14.54 -5.60 -9.35
C LEU A 424 13.43 -6.64 -9.19
N GLY A 425 13.31 -7.62 -10.09
CA GLY A 425 12.21 -8.56 -10.10
C GLY A 425 10.87 -7.87 -10.35
N LYS A 426 10.77 -7.08 -11.42
CA LYS A 426 9.54 -6.49 -11.94
C LYS A 426 9.06 -7.22 -13.19
N ARG A 427 7.77 -7.03 -13.49
CA ARG A 427 7.23 -7.44 -14.78
C ARG A 427 7.70 -6.48 -15.86
N PHE A 428 8.27 -7.03 -16.92
CA PHE A 428 8.57 -6.30 -18.15
C PHE A 428 7.51 -6.62 -19.20
N ASP A 429 7.04 -5.59 -19.87
CA ASP A 429 6.23 -5.70 -21.08
C ASP A 429 6.83 -4.75 -22.11
N GLN A 430 7.12 -5.27 -23.30
CA GLN A 430 7.78 -4.50 -24.35
C GLN A 430 6.85 -3.38 -24.81
N ASP A 431 7.43 -2.23 -25.15
CA ASP A 431 6.71 -1.00 -25.52
C ASP A 431 5.96 -0.32 -24.37
N GLN A 432 5.83 -0.97 -23.21
CA GLN A 432 5.21 -0.39 -22.02
C GLN A 432 6.24 0.27 -21.09
N ALA A 433 5.77 1.21 -20.28
CA ALA A 433 6.55 1.72 -19.16
C ALA A 433 6.58 0.70 -18.03
N LEU A 434 7.64 0.71 -17.22
CA LEU A 434 7.65 -0.06 -15.99
C LEU A 434 6.59 0.48 -15.03
N ASP A 435 5.85 -0.43 -14.39
CA ASP A 435 4.86 -0.06 -13.39
C ASP A 435 5.55 0.30 -12.07
N TRP A 436 5.46 1.57 -11.67
CA TRP A 436 6.01 2.09 -10.41
C TRP A 436 4.95 2.23 -9.32
N GLY A 437 3.78 1.63 -9.49
CA GLY A 437 2.69 1.76 -8.54
C GLY A 437 2.20 3.21 -8.43
N CYS A 438 1.98 3.66 -7.20
CA CYS A 438 1.55 5.03 -6.90
C CYS A 438 2.69 6.06 -6.86
N GLN A 439 3.93 5.67 -7.18
CA GLN A 439 5.10 6.55 -7.14
C GLN A 439 5.18 7.55 -8.30
N VAL A 440 4.47 7.24 -9.39
CA VAL A 440 4.41 8.05 -10.60
C VAL A 440 2.96 8.27 -10.99
N GLU A 441 2.69 9.36 -11.70
CA GLU A 441 1.41 9.53 -12.35
C GLU A 441 1.29 8.54 -13.50
N ARG A 442 0.16 7.82 -13.53
CA ARG A 442 -0.19 6.95 -14.64
C ARG A 442 -0.95 7.78 -15.66
N ALA A 443 -0.53 7.72 -16.92
CA ALA A 443 -1.36 8.21 -18.01
C ALA A 443 -2.64 7.37 -18.06
N VAL A 444 -3.79 8.00 -18.21
CA VAL A 444 -5.05 7.28 -18.43
C VAL A 444 -4.95 6.63 -19.80
N GLU A 445 -4.87 5.30 -19.83
CA GLU A 445 -4.85 4.54 -21.08
C GLU A 445 -6.27 4.51 -21.65
N ASP A 446 -6.47 5.17 -22.80
CA ASP A 446 -7.71 5.04 -23.55
C ASP A 446 -7.70 3.72 -24.32
N LEU A 447 -8.29 2.69 -23.72
CA LEU A 447 -8.41 1.35 -24.30
C LEU A 447 -9.24 1.32 -25.60
N GLN A 448 -9.86 2.42 -26.03
CA GLN A 448 -10.56 2.54 -27.30
C GLN A 448 -9.65 2.99 -28.45
N VAL A 449 -8.42 3.45 -28.15
CA VAL A 449 -7.47 3.94 -29.14
C VAL A 449 -6.31 2.95 -29.26
N TRP A 450 -6.09 2.45 -30.48
CA TRP A 450 -4.92 1.62 -30.78
C TRP A 450 -3.64 2.42 -30.56
N CYS A 451 -2.65 1.83 -29.87
CA CYS A 451 -1.33 2.45 -29.71
C CYS A 451 -0.77 2.84 -31.08
N ALA A 452 -0.52 4.13 -31.28
CA ALA A 452 0.06 4.66 -32.50
C ALA A 452 1.45 4.05 -32.74
N THR A 453 1.84 3.91 -34.01
CA THR A 453 3.20 3.47 -34.37
C THR A 453 4.21 4.42 -33.73
N GLY A 454 5.09 3.88 -32.88
CA GLY A 454 6.09 4.67 -32.16
C GLY A 454 6.94 5.51 -33.12
N THR A 455 7.33 6.71 -32.69
CA THR A 455 8.07 7.68 -33.51
C THR A 455 9.38 7.15 -34.06
N THR A 456 9.97 6.15 -33.41
CA THR A 456 11.19 5.44 -33.83
C THR A 456 10.98 4.47 -35.00
N LYS A 457 9.73 4.08 -35.30
CA LYS A 457 9.36 3.21 -36.42
C LYS A 457 8.91 4.01 -37.65
N LEU A 458 8.86 5.33 -37.55
CA LEU A 458 8.61 6.22 -38.70
C LEU A 458 9.88 6.24 -39.55
N LYS A 459 9.90 5.47 -40.65
CA LYS A 459 10.92 5.67 -41.69
C LYS A 459 10.80 7.11 -42.16
N GLY A 460 11.86 7.90 -41.92
CA GLY A 460 11.93 9.26 -42.45
C GLY A 460 11.64 9.22 -43.94
N SER A 461 10.69 10.02 -44.39
CA SER A 461 10.57 10.31 -45.81
C SER A 461 11.77 11.18 -46.20
N LYS A 462 12.88 10.55 -46.57
CA LYS A 462 13.84 10.99 -47.58
C LYS A 462 14.94 9.96 -47.78
#